data_AF-A0AA88HQ41-F1
#
_entry.id   AF-A0AA88HQ41-F1
#
_cell.length_a   1.000
_cell.length_b   1.000
_cell.length_c   1.000
_cell.angle_alpha   90.00
_cell.angle_beta   90.00
_cell.angle_gamma   90.00
#
_symmetry.space_group_name_H-M   'P 1'
#
loop_
_entity.id
_entity.type
_entity.pdbx_description
1 polymer ?
#
loop_
_entity_poly.entity_id
_entity_poly.type
_entity_poly.pdbx_seq_one_letter_code
_entity_poly.pdbx_strand_id
1 'polypeptide(L)'
;MDGSLNPYLKRPVYDSSIGEATQDITRRGFQANVKNLRNIDDISSRDIPSMHAFPKPGGPNTIVLYEKDGYFTHVPSGSLEATRNPYLTDYPEISLSKEALKGSSRDSLQSVFLVHHDSTLKNILVAWREGGIVQFLEEALKATEGGKTPPAVTTILNATLSLLRWSQSVYRSLSPHKMLPLDMMISTFSTTKDWSSSCIRCIAWHPQCKKIAVGFSDDSVRIYGLQYIVPMLKHRRQKNIGAIAWRYNSSCDVAIGCQGCVLLWRLDPNTVAAKPSSSFLTVINHPASTGPIVSLSWNPKTDQLAFGTCTDSTLAVWDTQSEKEFSVPAAGSGGITQLHWSWDGQKLVSTSPLLPFRIFEFEPILKSAKFCAEAGRVQSIAWSPCNQHMIFADSENPRLFGLSFGKIEGSFRNFATNPLVIADTAEAALQGQSGDEFRVGGLVQSIVWSRNGDRLAVLFKETKCVAIYKVKTKPVLLLEPLGLICGSDDCYPVAVSFQPSFENGSLLSVAWSVGKVQHIPMFASKEKYYDGLSIESPPFNLYGSSILSPKLYSQS
;
A
#
# COMPACT_ATOMS: atom_id res chain seq x y z
N MET A 1 49.09 -62.56 33.03
CA MET A 1 48.59 -61.51 33.93
C MET A 1 48.19 -60.29 33.12
N ASP A 2 47.04 -60.15 32.50
CA ASP A 2 45.90 -60.96 32.03
C ASP A 2 45.13 -59.91 31.19
N GLY A 3 44.73 -60.09 29.94
CA GLY A 3 44.05 -61.24 29.38
C GLY A 3 42.54 -60.99 29.39
N SER A 4 41.99 -60.37 28.33
CA SER A 4 40.65 -60.67 27.80
C SER A 4 40.28 -59.79 26.60
N LEU A 5 40.59 -60.32 25.41
CA LEU A 5 39.96 -60.04 24.12
C LEU A 5 38.72 -60.94 23.99
N ASN A 6 37.55 -60.37 23.67
CA ASN A 6 36.45 -60.94 22.86
C ASN A 6 35.16 -60.09 23.00
N PRO A 7 34.15 -60.24 22.13
CA PRO A 7 34.12 -60.33 20.66
C PRO A 7 33.03 -59.35 20.11
N TYR A 8 32.49 -59.56 18.90
CA TYR A 8 31.41 -58.78 18.23
C TYR A 8 31.83 -57.70 17.22
N LEU A 9 32.67 -58.09 16.25
CA LEU A 9 32.63 -57.52 14.90
C LEU A 9 31.97 -58.54 13.95
N LYS A 10 30.63 -58.55 13.91
CA LYS A 10 29.87 -59.11 12.79
C LYS A 10 29.51 -57.97 11.85
N ARG A 11 30.17 -57.90 10.70
CA ARG A 11 29.74 -57.08 9.56
C ARG A 11 28.39 -57.64 9.05
N PRO A 12 27.34 -56.82 8.90
CA PRO A 12 26.14 -57.28 8.21
C PRO A 12 26.42 -57.40 6.72
N VAL A 13 26.11 -58.58 6.17
CA VAL A 13 26.00 -58.83 4.74
C VAL A 13 24.77 -58.05 4.26
N TYR A 14 24.96 -57.08 3.37
CA TYR A 14 23.86 -56.39 2.72
C TYR A 14 23.21 -57.34 1.72
N ASP A 15 21.97 -57.72 2.01
CA ASP A 15 21.10 -58.46 1.12
C ASP A 15 20.62 -57.50 0.01
N SER A 16 21.07 -57.70 -1.23
CA SER A 16 20.79 -56.84 -2.37
C SER A 16 19.35 -56.93 -2.89
N SER A 17 18.50 -57.71 -2.23
CA SER A 17 17.11 -57.99 -2.60
C SER A 17 16.09 -57.00 -2.01
N ILE A 18 16.49 -56.12 -1.09
CA ILE A 18 15.61 -55.12 -0.45
C ILE A 18 15.64 -53.76 -1.18
N GLY A 19 16.65 -53.52 -2.02
CA GLY A 19 16.79 -52.29 -2.80
C GLY A 19 15.80 -52.18 -3.97
N GLU A 20 15.39 -53.30 -4.56
CA GLU A 20 14.46 -53.30 -5.70
C GLU A 20 13.01 -53.10 -5.26
N ALA A 21 12.60 -53.66 -4.12
CA ALA A 21 11.25 -53.49 -3.57
C ALA A 21 10.99 -52.05 -3.07
N THR A 22 12.02 -51.35 -2.59
CA THR A 22 11.92 -49.93 -2.18
C THR A 22 11.95 -48.97 -3.37
N GLN A 23 12.62 -49.35 -4.47
CA GLN A 23 12.55 -48.60 -5.73
C GLN A 23 11.20 -48.73 -6.43
N ASP A 24 10.52 -49.88 -6.35
CA ASP A 24 9.20 -50.03 -6.97
C ASP A 24 8.07 -49.32 -6.20
N ILE A 25 8.16 -49.23 -4.87
CA ILE A 25 7.21 -48.46 -4.05
C ILE A 25 7.38 -46.96 -4.29
N THR A 26 8.63 -46.47 -4.43
CA THR A 26 8.90 -45.07 -4.78
C THR A 26 8.48 -44.75 -6.21
N ARG A 27 8.64 -45.67 -7.17
CA ARG A 27 8.22 -45.48 -8.57
C ARG A 27 6.70 -45.50 -8.75
N ARG A 28 5.97 -46.35 -8.01
CA ARG A 28 4.49 -46.33 -7.98
C ARG A 28 3.93 -45.11 -7.24
N GLY A 29 4.59 -44.66 -6.16
CA GLY A 29 4.25 -43.39 -5.49
C GLY A 29 4.50 -42.16 -6.38
N PHE A 30 5.57 -42.18 -7.18
CA PHE A 30 5.88 -41.12 -8.14
C PHE A 30 4.90 -41.12 -9.33
N GLN A 31 4.50 -42.28 -9.86
CA GLN A 31 3.51 -42.35 -10.94
C GLN A 31 2.08 -42.02 -10.48
N ALA A 32 1.71 -42.33 -9.23
CA ALA A 32 0.45 -41.88 -8.64
C ALA A 32 0.42 -40.35 -8.45
N ASN A 33 1.57 -39.75 -8.06
CA ASN A 33 1.70 -38.29 -7.99
C ASN A 33 1.72 -37.62 -9.37
N VAL A 34 2.30 -38.26 -10.41
CA VAL A 34 2.28 -37.71 -11.78
C VAL A 34 0.88 -37.77 -12.41
N LYS A 35 0.04 -38.76 -12.06
CA LYS A 35 -1.39 -38.75 -12.44
C LYS A 35 -2.21 -37.72 -11.66
N ASN A 36 -1.90 -37.46 -10.38
CA ASN A 36 -2.51 -36.36 -9.63
C ASN A 36 -2.01 -34.98 -10.08
N LEU A 37 -0.80 -34.87 -10.63
CA LEU A 37 -0.28 -33.64 -11.23
C LEU A 37 -0.97 -33.31 -12.56
N ARG A 38 -1.37 -34.31 -13.35
CA ARG A 38 -2.20 -34.08 -14.55
C ARG A 38 -3.61 -33.60 -14.21
N ASN A 39 -4.17 -33.97 -13.06
CA ASN A 39 -5.43 -33.43 -12.56
C ASN A 39 -5.29 -32.03 -11.92
N ILE A 40 -4.07 -31.54 -11.67
CA ILE A 40 -3.82 -30.17 -11.20
C ILE A 40 -3.70 -29.21 -12.39
N ASP A 41 -3.22 -29.70 -13.54
CA ASP A 41 -3.21 -28.93 -14.79
C ASP A 41 -4.63 -28.75 -15.38
N ASP A 42 -5.60 -29.59 -15.01
CA ASP A 42 -7.03 -29.43 -15.33
C ASP A 42 -7.74 -28.31 -14.50
N ILE A 43 -7.05 -27.72 -13.50
CA ILE A 43 -7.54 -26.55 -12.74
C ILE A 43 -7.36 -25.24 -13.55
N SER A 44 -6.77 -25.31 -14.73
CA SER A 44 -6.61 -24.21 -15.70
C SER A 44 -7.93 -23.72 -16.34
N SER A 45 -9.05 -24.39 -16.05
CA SER A 45 -10.41 -23.97 -16.48
C SER A 45 -11.20 -23.23 -15.39
N ARG A 46 -10.53 -22.57 -14.45
CA ARG A 46 -11.22 -21.55 -13.64
C ARG A 46 -11.55 -20.38 -14.56
N ASP A 47 -12.83 -20.03 -14.66
CA ASP A 47 -13.27 -18.79 -15.29
C ASP A 47 -12.67 -17.62 -14.50
N ILE A 48 -11.52 -17.13 -14.98
CA ILE A 48 -10.86 -15.97 -14.41
C ILE A 48 -11.80 -14.78 -14.69
N PRO A 49 -12.27 -14.06 -13.66
CA PRO A 49 -13.19 -12.96 -13.85
C PRO A 49 -12.51 -11.89 -14.71
N SER A 50 -13.14 -11.59 -15.84
CA SER A 50 -12.69 -10.55 -16.77
C SER A 50 -13.50 -9.27 -16.56
N MET A 51 -12.97 -8.15 -17.04
CA MET A 51 -13.68 -6.86 -16.95
C MET A 51 -15.01 -6.83 -17.73
N HIS A 52 -15.20 -7.73 -18.70
CA HIS A 52 -16.47 -7.88 -19.44
C HIS A 52 -17.60 -8.49 -18.60
N ALA A 53 -17.27 -9.20 -17.52
CA ALA A 53 -18.25 -9.85 -16.65
C ALA A 53 -18.91 -8.87 -15.64
N PHE A 54 -18.48 -7.61 -15.60
CA PHE A 54 -19.07 -6.60 -14.72
C PHE A 54 -20.45 -6.14 -15.19
N PRO A 55 -21.39 -5.87 -14.26
CA PRO A 55 -22.64 -5.19 -14.59
C PRO A 55 -22.40 -3.84 -15.27
N LYS A 56 -23.33 -3.47 -16.16
CA LYS A 56 -23.25 -2.20 -16.89
C LYS A 56 -23.22 -1.02 -15.91
N PRO A 57 -22.28 -0.07 -16.06
CA PRO A 57 -22.24 1.11 -15.22
C PRO A 57 -23.50 1.96 -15.41
N GLY A 58 -23.81 2.77 -14.40
CA GLY A 58 -24.86 3.77 -14.47
C GLY A 58 -24.65 4.77 -15.62
N GLY A 59 -25.71 5.48 -16.01
CA GLY A 59 -25.63 6.51 -17.05
C GLY A 59 -24.69 7.67 -16.70
N PRO A 60 -24.39 8.56 -17.67
CA PRO A 60 -23.54 9.71 -17.47
C PRO A 60 -24.10 10.61 -16.36
N ASN A 61 -23.21 11.20 -15.58
CA ASN A 61 -23.54 12.08 -14.46
C ASN A 61 -24.37 11.44 -13.33
N THR A 62 -24.28 10.12 -13.18
CA THR A 62 -24.82 9.40 -12.02
C THR A 62 -23.72 9.13 -10.99
N ILE A 63 -24.10 9.14 -9.72
CA ILE A 63 -23.26 8.72 -8.60
C ILE A 63 -23.86 7.48 -7.95
N VAL A 64 -23.00 6.64 -7.37
CA VAL A 64 -23.42 5.48 -6.59
C VAL A 64 -23.73 5.90 -5.15
N LEU A 65 -24.95 5.65 -4.67
CA LEU A 65 -25.33 5.96 -3.29
C LEU A 65 -25.00 4.84 -2.31
N TYR A 66 -25.38 3.60 -2.62
CA TYR A 66 -25.14 2.42 -1.80
C TYR A 66 -25.23 1.14 -2.64
N GLU A 67 -24.67 0.06 -2.11
CA GLU A 67 -24.86 -1.31 -2.59
C GLU A 67 -25.76 -2.06 -1.63
N LYS A 68 -26.80 -2.73 -2.14
CA LYS A 68 -27.68 -3.58 -1.36
C LYS A 68 -27.99 -4.85 -2.14
N ASP A 69 -27.81 -5.99 -1.49
CA ASP A 69 -28.11 -7.32 -2.04
C ASP A 69 -27.43 -7.60 -3.41
N GLY A 70 -26.25 -7.03 -3.61
CA GLY A 70 -25.45 -7.17 -4.84
C GLY A 70 -25.75 -6.15 -5.93
N TYR A 71 -26.69 -5.22 -5.72
CA TYR A 71 -27.07 -4.21 -6.70
C TYR A 71 -26.67 -2.81 -6.25
N PHE A 72 -26.07 -2.06 -7.17
CA PHE A 72 -25.71 -0.66 -6.96
C PHE A 72 -26.89 0.26 -7.30
N THR A 73 -27.22 1.16 -6.38
CA THR A 73 -28.22 2.20 -6.62
C THR A 73 -27.54 3.46 -7.14
N HIS A 74 -27.89 3.85 -8.37
CA HIS A 74 -27.36 5.03 -9.05
C HIS A 74 -28.35 6.18 -8.99
N VAL A 75 -27.88 7.39 -8.67
CA VAL A 75 -28.71 8.58 -8.60
C VAL A 75 -28.00 9.73 -9.33
N PRO A 76 -28.72 10.63 -10.04
CA PRO A 76 -28.13 11.82 -10.64
C PRO A 76 -27.40 12.70 -9.60
N SER A 77 -26.23 13.22 -9.98
CA SER A 77 -25.32 13.98 -9.11
C SER A 77 -25.94 15.23 -8.46
N GLY A 78 -26.95 15.84 -9.09
CA GLY A 78 -27.65 17.04 -8.61
C GLY A 78 -28.86 16.80 -7.70
N SER A 79 -29.17 15.54 -7.37
CA SER A 79 -30.33 15.22 -6.53
C SER A 79 -30.09 15.54 -5.04
N LEU A 80 -31.19 15.76 -4.30
CA LEU A 80 -31.16 15.93 -2.84
C LEU A 80 -30.65 14.66 -2.11
N GLU A 81 -30.90 13.50 -2.70
CA GLU A 81 -30.41 12.21 -2.19
C GLU A 81 -28.90 12.03 -2.38
N ALA A 82 -28.33 12.64 -3.44
CA ALA A 82 -26.89 12.72 -3.65
C ALA A 82 -26.17 13.59 -2.60
N THR A 83 -26.89 14.51 -1.97
CA THR A 83 -26.34 15.41 -0.95
C THR A 83 -26.57 14.92 0.48
N ARG A 84 -27.65 14.20 0.76
CA ARG A 84 -27.90 13.62 2.10
C ARG A 84 -28.31 12.16 2.02
N ASN A 85 -27.35 11.27 2.27
CA ASN A 85 -27.64 9.86 2.45
C ASN A 85 -28.06 9.59 3.91
N PRO A 86 -29.28 9.12 4.18
CA PRO A 86 -29.79 8.91 5.54
C PRO A 86 -29.00 7.87 6.33
N TYR A 87 -28.26 6.98 5.67
CA TYR A 87 -27.43 5.96 6.33
C TYR A 87 -26.07 6.49 6.79
N LEU A 88 -25.73 7.73 6.45
CA LEU A 88 -24.38 8.29 6.65
C LEU A 88 -24.35 9.52 7.54
N THR A 89 -25.38 9.76 8.36
CA THR A 89 -25.46 10.95 9.24
C THR A 89 -24.30 11.07 10.23
N ASP A 90 -23.69 9.95 10.58
CA ASP A 90 -22.56 9.86 11.52
C ASP A 90 -21.18 9.99 10.83
N TYR A 91 -21.15 10.19 9.51
CA TYR A 91 -19.92 10.24 8.73
C TYR A 91 -19.61 11.66 8.28
N PRO A 92 -18.34 12.08 8.35
CA PRO A 92 -17.97 13.44 8.01
C PRO A 92 -18.07 13.71 6.50
N GLU A 93 -18.70 14.80 6.12
CA GLU A 93 -18.66 15.30 4.74
C GLU A 93 -17.37 16.07 4.50
N ILE A 94 -16.57 15.61 3.52
CA ILE A 94 -15.27 16.20 3.20
C ILE A 94 -15.34 16.78 1.79
N SER A 95 -15.25 18.09 1.68
CA SER A 95 -15.09 18.80 0.41
C SER A 95 -14.10 19.94 0.57
N LEU A 96 -12.95 19.84 -0.12
CA LEU A 96 -11.96 20.90 -0.16
C LEU A 96 -11.49 21.10 -1.59
N SER A 97 -11.68 22.30 -2.12
CA SER A 97 -11.21 22.63 -3.46
C SER A 97 -9.70 22.82 -3.48
N LYS A 98 -9.09 22.51 -4.63
CA LYS A 98 -7.65 22.70 -4.88
C LYS A 98 -7.21 24.17 -4.73
N GLU A 99 -8.12 25.11 -4.96
CA GLU A 99 -7.87 26.55 -4.82
C GLU A 99 -7.68 26.97 -3.37
N ALA A 100 -8.44 26.37 -2.44
CA ALA A 100 -8.31 26.63 -1.00
C ALA A 100 -6.96 26.16 -0.42
N LEU A 101 -6.22 25.32 -1.15
CA LEU A 101 -4.95 24.71 -0.71
C LEU A 101 -3.70 25.42 -1.27
N LYS A 102 -3.83 26.42 -2.15
CA LYS A 102 -2.68 27.16 -2.68
C LYS A 102 -2.08 28.10 -1.62
N GLY A 103 -1.09 27.59 -0.88
CA GLY A 103 -0.18 28.42 -0.06
C GLY A 103 1.09 28.79 -0.83
N SER A 104 1.48 30.06 -0.76
CA SER A 104 2.67 30.71 -1.37
C SER A 104 3.85 29.78 -1.67
N SER A 105 3.98 29.31 -2.91
CA SER A 105 5.17 28.67 -3.44
C SER A 105 6.32 29.69 -3.49
N ARG A 106 7.25 29.64 -2.53
CA ARG A 106 8.48 30.45 -2.51
C ARG A 106 9.58 29.93 -3.44
N ASP A 107 9.34 28.82 -4.14
CA ASP A 107 10.37 28.10 -4.91
C ASP A 107 10.70 28.73 -6.27
N SER A 108 10.05 29.83 -6.67
CA SER A 108 10.28 30.51 -7.94
C SER A 108 11.36 31.59 -7.92
N LEU A 109 12.02 31.84 -6.78
CA LEU A 109 13.02 32.92 -6.66
C LEU A 109 14.48 32.46 -6.73
N GLN A 110 14.75 31.14 -6.71
CA GLN A 110 16.13 30.64 -6.88
C GLN A 110 16.61 30.65 -8.33
N SER A 111 15.71 30.70 -9.31
CA SER A 111 16.06 30.70 -10.73
C SER A 111 16.42 32.08 -11.30
N VAL A 112 16.49 33.13 -10.48
CA VAL A 112 16.72 34.53 -10.93
C VAL A 112 18.14 35.03 -10.61
N PHE A 113 19.00 34.20 -10.04
CA PHE A 113 20.39 34.61 -9.80
C PHE A 113 21.16 34.68 -11.13
N LEU A 114 21.49 35.92 -11.54
CA LEU A 114 22.39 36.21 -12.65
C LEU A 114 23.74 35.52 -12.43
N VAL A 115 24.17 34.73 -13.40
CA VAL A 115 25.49 34.11 -13.44
C VAL A 115 26.55 35.21 -13.49
N HIS A 116 27.30 35.37 -12.41
CA HIS A 116 28.44 36.28 -12.35
C HIS A 116 29.65 35.59 -12.96
N HIS A 117 30.33 36.22 -13.93
CA HIS A 117 31.55 35.68 -14.52
C HIS A 117 32.71 35.83 -13.54
N ASP A 118 32.89 34.81 -12.70
CA ASP A 118 34.01 34.68 -11.79
C ASP A 118 35.18 33.89 -12.42
N SER A 119 36.35 33.94 -11.76
CA SER A 119 37.59 33.27 -12.19
C SER A 119 37.40 31.76 -12.43
N THR A 120 38.14 31.21 -13.40
CA THR A 120 38.02 29.79 -13.82
C THR A 120 38.15 28.79 -12.67
N LEU A 121 39.00 29.08 -11.67
CA LEU A 121 39.12 28.25 -10.47
C LEU A 121 37.90 28.32 -9.55
N LYS A 122 37.27 29.51 -9.43
CA LYS A 122 36.04 29.67 -8.66
C LYS A 122 34.89 28.93 -9.34
N ASN A 123 34.82 28.96 -10.67
CA ASN A 123 33.81 28.20 -11.43
C ASN A 123 33.99 26.69 -11.28
N ILE A 124 35.23 26.18 -11.32
CA ILE A 124 35.53 24.76 -11.08
C ILE A 124 35.14 24.33 -9.66
N LEU A 125 35.44 25.17 -8.65
CA LEU A 125 35.06 24.89 -7.25
C LEU A 125 33.54 24.97 -7.04
N VAL A 126 32.86 25.90 -7.70
CA VAL A 126 31.39 25.99 -7.69
C VAL A 126 30.78 24.77 -8.39
N ALA A 127 31.29 24.36 -9.54
CA ALA A 127 30.86 23.16 -10.26
C ALA A 127 31.05 21.88 -9.44
N TRP A 128 32.17 21.78 -8.70
CA TRP A 128 32.39 20.68 -7.76
C TRP A 128 31.37 20.69 -6.61
N ARG A 129 31.08 21.88 -6.08
CA ARG A 129 30.13 22.06 -4.97
C ARG A 129 28.69 21.77 -5.38
N GLU A 130 28.29 22.14 -6.59
CA GLU A 130 26.90 22.05 -7.07
C GLU A 130 26.59 20.72 -7.77
N GLY A 131 27.50 20.18 -8.59
CA GLY A 131 27.28 18.95 -9.35
C GLY A 131 28.32 17.86 -9.16
N GLY A 132 29.17 17.99 -8.14
CA GLY A 132 30.12 16.97 -7.75
C GLY A 132 31.25 16.76 -8.75
N ILE A 133 31.86 15.57 -8.70
CA ILE A 133 33.12 15.30 -9.40
C ILE A 133 33.01 15.31 -10.93
N VAL A 134 31.82 15.05 -11.50
CA VAL A 134 31.63 15.02 -12.96
C VAL A 134 31.58 16.43 -13.54
N GLN A 135 30.81 17.33 -12.95
CA GLN A 135 30.79 18.74 -13.39
C GLN A 135 32.13 19.43 -13.15
N PHE A 136 32.83 19.08 -12.05
CA PHE A 136 34.21 19.49 -11.83
C PHE A 136 35.14 19.09 -12.99
N LEU A 137 35.09 17.82 -13.42
CA LEU A 137 35.93 17.33 -14.51
C LEU A 137 35.57 17.97 -15.86
N GLU A 138 34.28 18.21 -16.12
CA GLU A 138 33.82 18.90 -17.33
C GLU A 138 34.28 20.36 -17.38
N GLU A 139 34.21 21.08 -16.25
CA GLU A 139 34.65 22.47 -16.17
C GLU A 139 36.18 22.59 -16.17
N ALA A 140 36.88 21.62 -15.56
CA ALA A 140 38.33 21.51 -15.64
C ALA A 140 38.81 21.23 -17.08
N LEU A 141 38.08 20.40 -17.85
CA LEU A 141 38.36 20.17 -19.26
C LEU A 141 38.18 21.45 -20.10
N LYS A 142 37.10 22.20 -19.91
CA LYS A 142 36.91 23.51 -20.58
C LYS A 142 38.01 24.50 -20.24
N ALA A 143 38.49 24.52 -18.99
CA ALA A 143 39.60 25.37 -18.59
C ALA A 143 40.94 24.95 -19.23
N THR A 144 41.13 23.64 -19.51
CA THR A 144 42.34 23.11 -20.17
C THR A 144 42.39 23.39 -21.68
N GLU A 145 41.25 23.62 -22.33
CA GLU A 145 41.17 24.03 -23.75
C GLU A 145 41.77 25.43 -23.99
N GLY A 146 41.96 26.23 -22.93
CA GLY A 146 42.61 27.55 -22.96
C GLY A 146 44.15 27.56 -23.20
N GLY A 147 44.75 26.42 -23.57
CA GLY A 147 46.05 26.39 -24.26
C GLY A 147 47.33 26.33 -23.41
N LYS A 148 47.28 25.95 -22.12
CA LYS A 148 48.49 25.91 -21.25
C LYS A 148 48.73 24.60 -20.50
N THR A 149 48.03 23.51 -20.82
CA THR A 149 48.14 22.24 -20.08
C THR A 149 48.75 21.13 -20.93
N PRO A 150 49.58 20.25 -20.34
CA PRO A 150 50.19 19.14 -21.08
C PRO A 150 49.13 18.14 -21.57
N PRO A 151 49.29 17.55 -22.77
CA PRO A 151 48.31 16.65 -23.38
C PRO A 151 48.07 15.35 -22.60
N ALA A 152 49.00 14.96 -21.71
CA ALA A 152 48.82 13.83 -20.82
C ALA A 152 47.73 14.08 -19.75
N VAL A 153 47.52 15.33 -19.34
CA VAL A 153 46.51 15.68 -18.34
C VAL A 153 45.12 15.62 -18.96
N THR A 154 44.95 16.07 -20.21
CA THR A 154 43.66 16.01 -20.90
C THR A 154 43.24 14.59 -21.22
N THR A 155 44.17 13.68 -21.57
CA THR A 155 43.86 12.25 -21.77
C THR A 155 43.45 11.56 -20.47
N ILE A 156 44.11 11.85 -19.36
CA ILE A 156 43.74 11.32 -18.03
C ILE A 156 42.36 11.85 -17.60
N LEU A 157 42.08 13.14 -17.77
CA LEU A 157 40.78 13.74 -17.47
C LEU A 157 39.67 13.12 -18.33
N ASN A 158 39.91 12.90 -19.62
CA ASN A 158 38.94 12.25 -20.50
C ASN A 158 38.71 10.77 -20.14
N ALA A 159 39.77 10.03 -19.76
CA ALA A 159 39.66 8.63 -19.34
C ALA A 159 38.92 8.48 -18.00
N THR A 160 39.20 9.36 -17.03
CA THR A 160 38.49 9.37 -15.74
C THR A 160 37.03 9.78 -15.91
N LEU A 161 36.75 10.75 -16.76
CA LEU A 161 35.40 11.17 -17.09
C LEU A 161 34.62 10.09 -17.83
N SER A 162 35.22 9.39 -18.81
CA SER A 162 34.57 8.29 -19.52
C SER A 162 34.29 7.09 -18.60
N LEU A 163 35.22 6.76 -17.69
CA LEU A 163 35.02 5.74 -16.65
C LEU A 163 33.90 6.12 -15.68
N LEU A 164 33.83 7.39 -15.27
CA LEU A 164 32.76 7.90 -14.41
C LEU A 164 31.41 7.92 -15.13
N ARG A 165 31.37 8.29 -16.42
CA ARG A 165 30.15 8.22 -17.23
C ARG A 165 29.70 6.77 -17.41
N TRP A 166 30.63 5.85 -17.64
CA TRP A 166 30.33 4.42 -17.72
C TRP A 166 29.79 3.89 -16.39
N SER A 167 30.45 4.18 -15.26
CA SER A 167 29.99 3.74 -13.95
C SER A 167 28.64 4.36 -13.57
N GLN A 168 28.40 5.63 -13.89
CA GLN A 168 27.09 6.26 -13.77
C GLN A 168 26.05 5.62 -14.68
N SER A 169 26.41 5.26 -15.92
CA SER A 169 25.48 4.58 -16.84
C SER A 169 25.07 3.20 -16.31
N VAL A 170 26.03 2.45 -15.75
CA VAL A 170 25.77 1.16 -15.09
C VAL A 170 24.87 1.38 -13.86
N TYR A 171 25.18 2.36 -13.03
CA TYR A 171 24.38 2.69 -11.85
C TYR A 171 22.95 3.16 -12.22
N ARG A 172 22.82 3.98 -13.26
CA ARG A 172 21.53 4.44 -13.81
C ARG A 172 20.68 3.29 -14.31
N SER A 173 21.30 2.30 -14.97
CA SER A 173 20.62 1.09 -15.42
C SER A 173 20.15 0.23 -14.25
N LEU A 174 20.99 0.08 -13.21
CA LEU A 174 20.68 -0.77 -12.05
C LEU A 174 19.70 -0.13 -11.05
N SER A 175 19.58 1.19 -11.00
CA SER A 175 18.73 1.90 -10.04
C SER A 175 18.21 3.22 -10.60
N PRO A 176 17.30 3.17 -11.61
CA PRO A 176 16.80 4.37 -12.29
C PRO A 176 16.06 5.32 -11.33
N HIS A 177 15.38 4.76 -10.33
CA HIS A 177 14.56 5.52 -9.38
C HIS A 177 15.38 6.42 -8.46
N LYS A 178 16.66 6.11 -8.21
CA LYS A 178 17.55 6.93 -7.36
C LYS A 178 17.95 8.26 -8.00
N MET A 179 17.72 8.41 -9.31
CA MET A 179 18.00 9.64 -10.04
C MET A 179 16.80 10.59 -10.10
N LEU A 180 15.61 10.11 -9.73
CA LEU A 180 14.41 10.96 -9.71
C LEU A 180 14.50 11.95 -8.55
N PRO A 181 14.02 13.20 -8.70
CA PRO A 181 13.83 14.07 -7.56
C PRO A 181 12.84 13.41 -6.58
N LEU A 182 12.99 13.72 -5.30
CA LEU A 182 12.27 13.07 -4.20
C LEU A 182 10.73 13.10 -4.41
N ASP A 183 10.22 14.18 -4.98
CA ASP A 183 8.78 14.39 -5.23
C ASP A 183 8.27 13.44 -6.33
N MET A 184 9.07 13.24 -7.37
CA MET A 184 8.76 12.30 -8.46
C MET A 184 8.92 10.85 -8.01
N MET A 185 9.82 10.57 -7.05
CA MET A 185 9.87 9.25 -6.40
C MET A 185 8.57 8.95 -5.68
N ILE A 186 8.07 9.89 -4.86
CA ILE A 186 6.78 9.71 -4.15
C ILE A 186 5.67 9.47 -5.16
N SER A 187 5.57 10.31 -6.21
CA SER A 187 4.50 10.17 -7.20
C SER A 187 4.53 8.85 -7.96
N THR A 188 5.72 8.28 -8.15
CA THR A 188 5.88 7.01 -8.86
C THR A 188 5.45 5.82 -7.99
N PHE A 189 5.77 5.86 -6.70
CA PHE A 189 5.58 4.73 -5.78
C PHE A 189 4.33 4.83 -4.89
N SER A 190 3.64 5.97 -4.89
CA SER A 190 2.42 6.19 -4.12
C SER A 190 1.28 5.29 -4.56
N THR A 191 0.44 4.86 -3.62
CA THR A 191 -0.80 4.13 -3.92
C THR A 191 -1.89 5.03 -4.52
N THR A 192 -1.76 6.35 -4.39
CA THR A 192 -2.73 7.30 -4.95
C THR A 192 -2.50 7.59 -6.42
N LYS A 193 -3.59 7.66 -7.18
CA LYS A 193 -3.57 8.03 -8.59
C LYS A 193 -3.22 9.51 -8.78
N ASP A 194 -2.34 9.79 -9.73
CA ASP A 194 -1.86 11.13 -10.09
C ASP A 194 -1.44 11.99 -8.89
N TRP A 195 -0.58 11.43 -8.03
CA TRP A 195 -0.14 12.07 -6.80
C TRP A 195 0.41 13.48 -7.01
N SER A 196 0.98 13.87 -8.15
CA SER A 196 1.48 15.25 -8.31
C SER A 196 0.34 16.27 -8.52
N SER A 197 -0.68 15.89 -9.28
CA SER A 197 -1.76 16.78 -9.72
C SER A 197 -2.98 16.77 -8.79
N SER A 198 -3.14 15.73 -7.98
CA SER A 198 -4.26 15.57 -7.06
C SER A 198 -4.29 16.66 -5.97
N CYS A 199 -5.40 16.78 -5.26
CA CYS A 199 -5.49 17.61 -4.04
C CYS A 199 -5.32 16.76 -2.78
N ILE A 200 -5.82 15.52 -2.79
CA ILE A 200 -5.70 14.53 -1.72
C ILE A 200 -4.53 13.61 -2.06
N ARG A 201 -3.57 13.47 -1.14
CA ARG A 201 -2.38 12.62 -1.27
C ARG A 201 -2.54 11.25 -0.63
N CYS A 202 -3.39 11.12 0.39
CA CYS A 202 -3.62 9.86 1.08
C CYS A 202 -4.85 9.99 1.99
N ILE A 203 -5.52 8.86 2.22
CA ILE A 203 -6.62 8.74 3.17
C ILE A 203 -6.39 7.51 4.05
N ALA A 204 -6.73 7.62 5.33
CA ALA A 204 -6.62 6.51 6.27
C ALA A 204 -7.75 6.58 7.30
N TRP A 205 -8.54 5.52 7.40
CA TRP A 205 -9.51 5.34 8.46
C TRP A 205 -8.86 4.88 9.75
N HIS A 206 -9.36 5.38 10.87
CA HIS A 206 -9.05 4.80 12.17
C HIS A 206 -9.65 3.39 12.28
N PRO A 207 -8.91 2.40 12.79
CA PRO A 207 -9.36 1.01 12.79
C PRO A 207 -10.55 0.70 13.71
N GLN A 208 -10.78 1.53 14.73
CA GLN A 208 -11.86 1.31 15.70
C GLN A 208 -12.87 2.47 15.78
N CYS A 209 -12.52 3.65 15.26
CA CYS A 209 -13.29 4.87 15.48
C CYS A 209 -13.79 5.41 14.14
N LYS A 210 -14.91 6.12 14.15
CA LYS A 210 -15.42 6.86 13.00
C LYS A 210 -14.60 8.15 12.79
N LYS A 211 -13.29 8.01 12.56
CA LYS A 211 -12.34 9.09 12.27
C LYS A 211 -11.56 8.76 11.00
N ILE A 212 -11.37 9.74 10.13
CA ILE A 212 -10.59 9.61 8.90
C ILE A 212 -9.53 10.72 8.86
N ALA A 213 -8.28 10.33 8.62
CA ALA A 213 -7.20 11.26 8.32
C ALA A 213 -7.10 11.43 6.80
N VAL A 214 -7.04 12.68 6.35
CA VAL A 214 -6.87 13.05 4.94
C VAL A 214 -5.64 13.93 4.81
N GLY A 215 -4.67 13.49 4.02
CA GLY A 215 -3.48 14.25 3.66
C GLY A 215 -3.72 15.07 2.40
N PHE A 216 -3.42 16.37 2.46
CA PHE A 216 -3.59 17.30 1.36
C PHE A 216 -2.26 17.67 0.69
N SER A 217 -2.35 18.27 -0.49
CA SER A 217 -1.21 18.76 -1.26
C SER A 217 -0.47 19.95 -0.63
N ASP A 218 -1.04 20.61 0.39
CA ASP A 218 -0.41 21.73 1.12
C ASP A 218 0.44 21.26 2.32
N ASP A 219 0.74 19.96 2.36
CA ASP A 219 1.37 19.23 3.45
C ASP A 219 0.60 19.23 4.78
N SER A 220 -0.68 19.64 4.79
CA SER A 220 -1.53 19.47 5.97
C SER A 220 -2.19 18.10 6.00
N VAL A 221 -2.29 17.50 7.19
CA VAL A 221 -3.16 16.35 7.43
C VAL A 221 -4.32 16.81 8.29
N ARG A 222 -5.55 16.63 7.82
CA ARG A 222 -6.75 16.95 8.58
C ARG A 222 -7.43 15.68 9.06
N ILE A 223 -7.90 15.69 10.30
CA ILE A 223 -8.62 14.57 10.89
C ILE A 223 -10.09 14.95 10.98
N TYR A 224 -10.92 14.20 10.27
CA TYR A 224 -12.36 14.35 10.31
C TYR A 224 -12.95 13.28 11.22
N GLY A 225 -13.92 13.65 12.03
CA GLY A 225 -14.68 12.75 12.89
C GLY A 225 -16.07 13.32 13.14
N LEU A 226 -16.76 12.79 14.15
CA LEU A 226 -18.05 13.30 14.59
C LEU A 226 -17.96 14.69 15.24
N GLN A 227 -16.79 15.08 15.72
CA GLN A 227 -16.58 16.41 16.30
C GLN A 227 -16.64 17.49 15.22
N TYR A 228 -17.28 18.63 15.55
CA TYR A 228 -17.32 19.80 14.67
C TYR A 228 -15.95 20.40 14.37
N ILE A 229 -14.98 20.18 15.26
CA ILE A 229 -13.62 20.69 15.11
C ILE A 229 -12.82 19.67 14.31
N VAL A 230 -12.20 20.14 13.23
CA VAL A 230 -11.31 19.35 12.37
C VAL A 230 -9.86 19.71 12.72
N PRO A 231 -9.12 18.86 13.47
CA PRO A 231 -7.72 19.10 13.77
C PRO A 231 -6.88 19.10 12.49
N MET A 232 -6.01 20.10 12.34
CA MET A 232 -5.08 20.24 11.23
C MET A 232 -3.64 20.08 11.71
N LEU A 233 -3.03 18.96 11.34
CA LEU A 233 -1.65 18.61 11.62
C LEU A 233 -0.75 19.23 10.55
N LYS A 234 0.16 20.11 10.98
CA LYS A 234 1.14 20.75 10.11
C LYS A 234 2.43 21.01 10.86
N HIS A 235 3.56 20.66 10.26
CA HIS A 235 4.88 20.85 10.84
C HIS A 235 5.90 21.23 9.76
N ARG A 236 6.98 21.96 10.13
CA ARG A 236 8.01 22.41 9.19
C ARG A 236 8.71 21.28 8.42
N ARG A 237 8.79 20.09 9.04
CA ARG A 237 9.39 18.88 8.45
C ARG A 237 8.37 17.98 7.72
N GLN A 238 7.08 18.27 7.84
CA GLN A 238 6.02 17.57 7.12
C GLN A 238 6.00 18.13 5.71
N LYS A 239 6.77 17.52 4.81
CA LYS A 239 6.86 17.88 3.40
C LYS A 239 6.61 16.66 2.53
N ASN A 240 5.82 16.84 1.49
CA ASN A 240 5.44 15.82 0.51
C ASN A 240 4.99 14.53 1.19
N ILE A 241 3.78 14.56 1.73
CA ILE A 241 3.19 13.41 2.43
C ILE A 241 3.04 12.24 1.46
N GLY A 242 3.67 11.12 1.79
CA GLY A 242 3.60 9.87 1.02
C GLY A 242 2.57 8.88 1.56
N ALA A 243 2.48 8.75 2.89
CA ALA A 243 1.57 7.81 3.54
C ALA A 243 1.09 8.31 4.90
N ILE A 244 -0.08 7.83 5.31
CA ILE A 244 -0.64 8.04 6.66
C ILE A 244 -1.08 6.68 7.19
N ALA A 245 -0.77 6.39 8.44
CA ALA A 245 -1.21 5.16 9.10
C ALA A 245 -1.58 5.42 10.56
N TRP A 246 -2.76 4.95 10.96
CA TRP A 246 -3.22 4.99 12.35
C TRP A 246 -2.66 3.82 13.14
N ARG A 247 -2.30 4.06 14.40
CA ARG A 247 -2.01 2.97 15.33
C ARG A 247 -3.31 2.22 15.64
N TYR A 248 -3.23 0.90 15.78
CA TYR A 248 -4.41 0.06 16.01
C TYR A 248 -4.96 0.13 17.44
N ASN A 249 -4.09 0.16 18.44
CA ASN A 249 -4.45 0.11 19.85
C ASN A 249 -4.65 1.49 20.50
N SER A 250 -4.30 2.57 19.79
CA SER A 250 -4.43 3.94 20.28
C SER A 250 -5.51 4.65 19.49
N SER A 251 -6.36 5.42 20.17
CA SER A 251 -7.50 6.12 19.56
C SER A 251 -7.11 7.40 18.80
N CYS A 252 -5.85 7.82 18.92
CA CYS A 252 -5.40 9.16 18.53
C CYS A 252 -3.94 9.26 18.03
N ASP A 253 -3.22 8.14 17.89
CA ASP A 253 -1.86 8.15 17.34
C ASP A 253 -1.88 8.00 15.81
N VAL A 254 -1.27 8.96 15.11
CA VAL A 254 -1.15 8.97 13.64
C VAL A 254 0.32 9.04 13.25
N ALA A 255 0.78 8.09 12.46
CA ALA A 255 2.07 8.17 11.79
C ALA A 255 1.90 8.76 10.38
N ILE A 256 2.78 9.69 10.02
CA ILE A 256 2.80 10.38 8.73
C ILE A 256 4.19 10.19 8.10
N GLY A 257 4.22 9.61 6.91
CA GLY A 257 5.43 9.40 6.12
C GLY A 257 5.69 10.63 5.26
N CYS A 258 6.83 11.28 5.48
CA CYS A 258 7.24 12.48 4.77
C CYS A 258 8.50 12.21 3.93
N GLN A 259 8.95 13.23 3.21
CA GLN A 259 10.13 13.18 2.33
C GLN A 259 11.45 12.73 2.99
N GLY A 260 11.62 12.86 4.31
CA GLY A 260 12.88 12.47 4.97
C GLY A 260 12.75 12.12 6.45
N CYS A 261 11.54 11.87 6.94
CA CYS A 261 11.29 11.42 8.30
C CYS A 261 9.88 10.87 8.44
N VAL A 262 9.67 10.06 9.48
CA VAL A 262 8.32 9.74 9.95
C VAL A 262 7.97 10.69 11.08
N LEU A 263 6.76 11.24 11.01
CA LEU A 263 6.18 12.09 12.04
C LEU A 263 5.09 11.32 12.76
N LEU A 264 5.24 11.09 14.05
CA LEU A 264 4.22 10.46 14.88
C LEU A 264 3.53 11.53 15.71
N TRP A 265 2.25 11.77 15.41
CA TRP A 265 1.38 12.66 16.14
C TRP A 265 0.58 11.88 17.17
N ARG A 266 0.77 12.20 18.44
CA ARG A 266 -0.03 11.69 19.57
C ARG A 266 -1.02 12.76 19.97
N LEU A 267 -2.25 12.64 19.49
CA LEU A 267 -3.28 13.63 19.77
C LEU A 267 -4.02 13.25 21.06
N ASP A 268 -4.31 14.22 21.91
CA ASP A 268 -5.20 13.94 23.02
C ASP A 268 -6.65 14.00 22.53
N PRO A 269 -7.49 13.00 22.84
CA PRO A 269 -8.90 12.99 22.42
C PRO A 269 -9.70 14.17 22.98
N ASN A 270 -9.23 14.74 24.09
CA ASN A 270 -9.87 15.86 24.78
C ASN A 270 -9.40 17.23 24.27
N THR A 271 -8.41 17.28 23.37
CA THR A 271 -7.89 18.55 22.87
C THR A 271 -8.89 19.17 21.90
N VAL A 272 -9.40 20.35 22.29
CA VAL A 272 -10.31 21.18 21.49
C VAL A 272 -9.53 22.03 20.46
N ALA A 273 -8.20 21.99 20.48
CA ALA A 273 -7.37 22.77 19.58
C ALA A 273 -7.45 22.27 18.14
N ALA A 274 -7.95 23.12 17.24
CA ALA A 274 -7.96 22.86 15.81
C ALA A 274 -6.54 22.74 15.20
N LYS A 275 -5.50 23.22 15.90
CA LYS A 275 -4.10 23.09 15.49
C LYS A 275 -3.27 22.61 16.69
N PRO A 276 -2.95 21.31 16.78
CA PRO A 276 -2.13 20.80 17.87
C PRO A 276 -0.70 21.36 17.78
N SER A 277 -0.10 21.59 18.94
CA SER A 277 1.29 22.06 19.06
C SER A 277 2.29 20.96 18.70
N SER A 278 3.52 21.36 18.39
CA SER A 278 4.63 20.43 18.12
C SER A 278 5.06 19.59 19.32
N SER A 279 4.54 19.87 20.53
CA SER A 279 4.78 19.04 21.71
C SER A 279 4.15 17.64 21.61
N PHE A 280 3.11 17.51 20.79
CA PHE A 280 2.41 16.24 20.53
C PHE A 280 3.06 15.42 19.41
N LEU A 281 4.20 15.87 18.91
CA LEU A 281 4.88 15.30 17.76
C LEU A 281 6.20 14.67 18.19
N THR A 282 6.40 13.39 17.85
CA THR A 282 7.72 12.76 17.87
C THR A 282 8.23 12.61 16.45
N VAL A 283 9.49 12.98 16.24
CA VAL A 283 10.14 12.93 14.92
C VAL A 283 11.09 11.75 14.88
N ILE A 284 10.78 10.77 14.06
CA ILE A 284 11.60 9.58 13.87
C ILE A 284 12.51 9.83 12.67
N ASN A 285 13.81 9.98 12.96
CA ASN A 285 14.84 10.11 11.94
C ASN A 285 15.49 8.76 11.74
N HIS A 286 15.42 8.24 10.52
CA HIS A 286 16.15 7.02 10.18
C HIS A 286 17.56 7.40 9.71
N PRO A 287 18.62 6.83 10.31
CA PRO A 287 20.00 7.27 10.08
C PRO A 287 20.48 7.09 8.63
N ALA A 288 19.85 6.20 7.85
CA ALA A 288 20.15 6.05 6.41
C ALA A 288 19.17 6.78 5.48
N SER A 289 18.07 7.39 6.00
CA SER A 289 16.97 7.94 5.17
C SER A 289 17.40 9.21 4.44
N THR A 290 17.88 9.00 3.21
CA THR A 290 18.10 10.07 2.23
C THR A 290 16.93 10.17 1.24
N GLY A 291 16.05 9.17 1.23
CA GLY A 291 14.87 9.09 0.36
C GLY A 291 13.54 9.27 1.09
N PRO A 292 12.45 9.50 0.33
CA PRO A 292 11.11 9.69 0.87
C PRO A 292 10.50 8.40 1.41
N ILE A 293 9.62 8.58 2.39
CA ILE A 293 8.87 7.49 3.01
C ILE A 293 7.50 7.41 2.33
N VAL A 294 7.34 6.41 1.46
CA VAL A 294 6.14 6.24 0.63
C VAL A 294 5.13 5.28 1.23
N SER A 295 5.54 4.43 2.19
CA SER A 295 4.65 3.47 2.84
C SER A 295 4.96 3.36 4.33
N LEU A 296 3.88 3.27 5.11
CA LEU A 296 3.90 3.05 6.55
C LEU A 296 2.93 1.92 6.88
N SER A 297 3.30 1.04 7.80
CA SER A 297 2.42 -0.03 8.26
C SER A 297 2.60 -0.26 9.74
N TRP A 298 1.52 -0.08 10.51
CA TRP A 298 1.45 -0.48 11.91
C TRP A 298 1.21 -1.97 12.02
N ASN A 299 1.89 -2.62 12.95
CA ASN A 299 1.52 -3.97 13.36
C ASN A 299 0.17 -3.89 14.10
N PRO A 300 -0.81 -4.74 13.77
CA PRO A 300 -2.12 -4.73 14.41
C PRO A 300 -2.14 -5.34 15.81
N LYS A 301 -1.16 -6.18 16.16
CA LYS A 301 -1.05 -6.80 17.49
C LYS A 301 0.01 -6.16 18.36
N THR A 302 1.16 -5.86 17.79
CA THR A 302 2.26 -5.21 18.50
C THR A 302 2.23 -3.70 18.23
N ASP A 303 2.78 -2.88 19.12
CA ASP A 303 2.84 -1.43 18.91
C ASP A 303 4.08 -1.01 18.09
N GLN A 304 4.38 -1.79 17.05
CA GLN A 304 5.52 -1.57 16.17
C GLN A 304 5.08 -0.92 14.85
N LEU A 305 5.81 0.09 14.41
CA LEU A 305 5.65 0.76 13.14
C LEU A 305 6.75 0.33 12.18
N ALA A 306 6.39 -0.29 11.06
CA ALA A 306 7.31 -0.59 9.98
C ALA A 306 7.30 0.53 8.95
N PHE A 307 8.48 0.97 8.53
CA PHE A 307 8.65 1.96 7.49
C PHE A 307 9.96 1.76 6.72
N GLY A 308 10.04 2.37 5.53
CA GLY A 308 11.20 2.24 4.66
C GLY A 308 11.25 3.36 3.63
N THR A 309 12.42 3.55 3.05
CA THR A 309 12.65 4.53 1.99
C THR A 309 12.79 3.82 0.65
N CYS A 310 12.45 4.49 -0.45
CA CYS A 310 12.63 3.92 -1.78
C CYS A 310 14.08 3.89 -2.25
N THR A 311 15.03 4.48 -1.51
CA THR A 311 16.46 4.52 -1.85
C THR A 311 17.28 3.45 -1.13
N ASP A 312 16.85 3.09 0.08
CA ASP A 312 17.62 2.26 1.00
C ASP A 312 17.00 0.87 1.12
N SER A 313 17.84 -0.15 1.13
CA SER A 313 17.40 -1.54 1.23
C SER A 313 17.24 -2.02 2.68
N THR A 314 16.92 -1.10 3.59
CA THR A 314 16.77 -1.37 5.02
C THR A 314 15.32 -1.13 5.41
N LEU A 315 14.70 -2.16 5.96
CA LEU A 315 13.39 -2.04 6.59
C LEU A 315 13.59 -1.57 8.02
N ALA A 316 13.04 -0.42 8.38
CA ALA A 316 13.05 0.06 9.74
C ALA A 316 11.79 -0.41 10.46
N VAL A 317 11.96 -0.95 11.67
CA VAL A 317 10.86 -1.25 12.58
C VAL A 317 11.10 -0.44 13.85
N TRP A 318 10.17 0.45 14.15
CA TRP A 318 10.23 1.31 15.32
C TRP A 318 9.19 0.85 16.33
N ASP A 319 9.65 0.60 17.55
CA ASP A 319 8.79 0.21 18.67
C ASP A 319 8.42 1.45 19.49
N THR A 320 7.12 1.68 19.63
CA THR A 320 6.59 2.82 20.40
C THR A 320 6.91 2.75 21.89
N GLN A 321 7.03 1.55 22.46
CA GLN A 321 7.18 1.40 23.91
C GLN A 321 8.62 1.65 24.35
N SER A 322 9.58 1.10 23.60
CA SER A 322 11.00 1.30 23.85
C SER A 322 11.56 2.57 23.19
N GLU A 323 10.80 3.20 22.30
CA GLU A 323 11.21 4.30 21.42
C GLU A 323 12.47 3.99 20.59
N LYS A 324 12.77 2.70 20.41
CA LYS A 324 13.94 2.22 19.68
C LYS A 324 13.57 1.78 18.28
N GLU A 325 14.50 2.05 17.37
CA GLU A 325 14.47 1.54 16.01
C GLU A 325 15.39 0.32 15.91
N PHE A 326 14.94 -0.72 15.24
CA PHE A 326 15.81 -1.78 14.73
C PHE A 326 15.61 -1.94 13.23
N SER A 327 16.72 -2.05 12.51
CA SER A 327 16.71 -2.16 11.06
C SER A 327 16.93 -3.61 10.63
N VAL A 328 16.08 -4.08 9.72
CA VAL A 328 16.15 -5.40 9.09
C VAL A 328 16.70 -5.26 7.67
N PRO A 329 17.80 -5.95 7.31
CA PRO A 329 18.32 -5.92 5.94
C PRO A 329 17.34 -6.53 4.93
N ALA A 330 16.76 -5.69 4.07
CA ALA A 330 15.98 -6.12 2.91
C ALA A 330 16.92 -6.33 1.70
N ALA A 331 17.86 -7.28 1.83
CA ALA A 331 18.96 -7.47 0.89
C ALA A 331 18.52 -7.50 -0.60
N GLY A 332 19.18 -6.71 -1.46
CA GLY A 332 19.10 -6.87 -2.92
C GLY A 332 17.85 -6.33 -3.62
N SER A 333 17.08 -5.42 -3.01
CA SER A 333 15.83 -4.90 -3.59
C SER A 333 15.87 -3.42 -4.03
N GLY A 334 16.95 -2.70 -3.74
CA GLY A 334 17.13 -1.32 -4.22
C GLY A 334 16.23 -0.25 -3.58
N GLY A 335 15.44 -0.60 -2.56
CA GLY A 335 14.52 0.32 -1.87
C GLY A 335 13.31 -0.41 -1.29
N ILE A 336 12.44 0.32 -0.60
CA ILE A 336 11.13 -0.14 -0.14
C ILE A 336 10.05 0.77 -0.72
N THR A 337 9.06 0.18 -1.39
CA THR A 337 7.95 0.90 -2.04
C THR A 337 6.62 0.73 -1.34
N GLN A 338 6.30 -0.50 -0.90
CA GLN A 338 5.10 -0.80 -0.13
C GLN A 338 5.44 -1.71 1.05
N LEU A 339 4.77 -1.45 2.17
CA LEU A 339 4.86 -2.23 3.40
C LEU A 339 3.47 -2.53 3.92
N HIS A 340 3.18 -3.80 4.19
CA HIS A 340 1.88 -4.23 4.70
C HIS A 340 2.04 -5.37 5.70
N TRP A 341 1.68 -5.11 6.95
CA TRP A 341 1.57 -6.14 7.98
C TRP A 341 0.35 -6.99 7.71
N SER A 342 0.46 -8.30 7.95
CA SER A 342 -0.69 -9.18 8.05
C SER A 342 -1.53 -8.82 9.27
N TRP A 343 -2.82 -9.14 9.23
CA TRP A 343 -3.76 -8.84 10.32
C TRP A 343 -3.45 -9.62 11.61
N ASP A 344 -2.75 -10.75 11.50
CA ASP A 344 -2.23 -11.50 12.65
C ASP A 344 -0.97 -10.88 13.28
N GLY A 345 -0.36 -9.87 12.64
CA GLY A 345 0.86 -9.20 13.11
C GLY A 345 2.14 -10.04 12.99
N GLN A 346 2.08 -11.24 12.39
CA GLN A 346 3.22 -12.15 12.33
C GLN A 346 4.06 -11.98 11.06
N LYS A 347 3.44 -11.53 9.97
CA LYS A 347 4.07 -11.39 8.65
C LYS A 347 4.07 -9.93 8.19
N LEU A 348 5.12 -9.55 7.48
CA LEU A 348 5.23 -8.25 6.83
C LEU A 348 5.70 -8.44 5.40
N VAL A 349 4.98 -7.87 4.45
CA VAL A 349 5.46 -7.81 3.07
C VAL A 349 6.20 -6.51 2.86
N SER A 350 7.36 -6.60 2.23
CA SER A 350 8.14 -5.49 1.72
C SER A 350 8.32 -5.64 0.22
N THR A 351 7.84 -4.67 -0.52
CA THR A 351 8.09 -4.57 -1.97
C THR A 351 9.14 -3.53 -2.25
N SER A 352 9.69 -3.57 -3.45
CA SER A 352 10.71 -2.64 -3.88
C SER A 352 10.51 -2.22 -5.33
N PRO A 353 11.30 -1.24 -5.80
CA PRO A 353 11.27 -0.83 -7.21
C PRO A 353 11.76 -1.93 -8.16
N LEU A 354 12.50 -2.92 -7.65
CA LEU A 354 13.09 -4.01 -8.41
C LEU A 354 12.46 -5.36 -8.02
N LEU A 355 12.74 -6.41 -8.79
CA LEU A 355 12.41 -7.77 -8.37
C LEU A 355 13.57 -8.33 -7.53
N PRO A 356 13.32 -9.17 -6.51
CA PRO A 356 12.05 -9.68 -5.98
C PRO A 356 11.48 -8.87 -4.80
N PHE A 357 10.19 -9.05 -4.49
CA PHE A 357 9.62 -8.63 -3.21
C PHE A 357 9.80 -9.72 -2.14
N ARG A 358 9.66 -9.35 -0.86
CA ARG A 358 9.92 -10.23 0.27
C ARG A 358 8.80 -10.26 1.29
N ILE A 359 8.61 -11.41 1.91
CA ILE A 359 7.73 -11.58 3.07
C ILE A 359 8.61 -11.98 4.26
N PHE A 360 8.51 -11.23 5.35
CA PHE A 360 9.19 -11.46 6.61
C PHE A 360 8.25 -12.06 7.64
N GLU A 361 8.74 -12.97 8.47
CA GLU A 361 8.04 -13.51 9.65
C GLU A 361 8.84 -13.12 10.90
N PHE A 362 8.17 -12.53 11.90
CA PHE A 362 8.81 -11.85 13.04
C PHE A 362 8.91 -12.67 14.35
N GLU A 363 8.47 -13.93 14.38
CA GLU A 363 8.55 -14.76 15.60
C GLU A 363 9.03 -16.19 15.34
N PRO A 364 9.86 -16.80 16.22
CA PRO A 364 10.85 -16.22 17.13
C PRO A 364 12.21 -15.92 16.45
N ILE A 365 12.38 -16.36 15.19
CA ILE A 365 13.57 -16.11 14.36
C ILE A 365 13.09 -15.36 13.14
N LEU A 366 13.74 -14.25 12.80
CA LEU A 366 13.46 -13.51 11.58
C LEU A 366 13.71 -14.41 10.36
N LYS A 367 12.64 -14.80 9.69
CA LYS A 367 12.70 -15.56 8.43
C LYS A 367 12.21 -14.69 7.29
N SER A 368 12.72 -14.93 6.08
CA SER A 368 12.26 -14.23 4.89
C SER A 368 12.11 -15.18 3.70
N ALA A 369 11.03 -15.01 2.94
CA ALA A 369 10.84 -15.62 1.62
C ALA A 369 10.90 -14.55 0.54
N LYS A 370 11.39 -14.93 -0.64
CA LYS A 370 11.45 -14.09 -1.84
C LYS A 370 10.39 -14.55 -2.83
N PHE A 371 9.70 -13.60 -3.43
CA PHE A 371 8.72 -13.83 -4.47
C PHE A 371 9.02 -12.90 -5.66
N CYS A 372 8.90 -13.44 -6.86
CA CYS A 372 9.00 -12.67 -8.09
C CYS A 372 7.60 -12.46 -8.64
N ALA A 373 7.28 -11.21 -8.92
CA ALA A 373 6.20 -10.86 -9.84
C ALA A 373 6.59 -11.23 -11.28
N GLU A 374 5.61 -11.35 -12.17
CA GLU A 374 5.84 -11.93 -13.50
C GLU A 374 6.63 -11.01 -14.43
N ALA A 375 6.30 -9.71 -14.46
CA ALA A 375 6.90 -8.78 -15.42
C ALA A 375 7.26 -7.41 -14.85
N GLY A 376 6.72 -7.02 -13.68
CA GLY A 376 6.93 -5.67 -13.14
C GLY A 376 7.07 -5.64 -11.63
N ARG A 377 7.31 -4.45 -11.07
CA ARG A 377 7.30 -4.26 -9.61
C ARG A 377 5.88 -4.40 -9.07
N VAL A 378 5.77 -4.78 -7.80
CA VAL A 378 4.47 -4.83 -7.13
C VAL A 378 4.00 -3.40 -6.83
N GLN A 379 2.83 -3.04 -7.35
CA GLN A 379 2.22 -1.72 -7.13
C GLN A 379 1.38 -1.65 -5.86
N SER A 380 0.55 -2.66 -5.62
CA SER A 380 -0.35 -2.69 -4.46
C SER A 380 -0.49 -4.09 -3.92
N ILE A 381 -0.71 -4.19 -2.61
CA ILE A 381 -0.92 -5.44 -1.88
C ILE A 381 -2.11 -5.28 -0.95
N ALA A 382 -2.87 -6.36 -0.77
CA ALA A 382 -3.89 -6.45 0.26
C ALA A 382 -3.86 -7.84 0.92
N TRP A 383 -3.78 -7.86 2.26
CA TRP A 383 -3.92 -9.07 3.05
C TRP A 383 -5.39 -9.42 3.27
N SER A 384 -5.74 -10.70 3.12
CA SER A 384 -7.06 -11.17 3.50
C SER A 384 -7.24 -11.07 5.02
N PRO A 385 -8.43 -10.68 5.52
CA PRO A 385 -8.69 -10.64 6.97
C PRO A 385 -8.50 -11.98 7.69
N CYS A 386 -8.61 -13.10 6.97
CA CYS A 386 -8.33 -14.44 7.50
C CYS A 386 -6.83 -14.80 7.58
N ASN A 387 -5.92 -13.94 7.10
CA ASN A 387 -4.46 -14.13 7.04
C ASN A 387 -3.97 -15.34 6.22
N GLN A 388 -4.88 -16.00 5.50
CA GLN A 388 -4.57 -17.15 4.65
C GLN A 388 -4.26 -16.77 3.21
N HIS A 389 -4.64 -15.57 2.77
CA HIS A 389 -4.42 -15.13 1.40
C HIS A 389 -3.83 -13.73 1.37
N MET A 390 -3.09 -13.45 0.31
CA MET A 390 -2.63 -12.12 -0.05
C MET A 390 -2.87 -11.91 -1.54
N ILE A 391 -3.40 -10.76 -1.89
CA ILE A 391 -3.56 -10.33 -3.28
C ILE A 391 -2.56 -9.23 -3.56
N PHE A 392 -1.93 -9.28 -4.72
CA PHE A 392 -1.08 -8.20 -5.20
C PHE A 392 -1.30 -7.95 -6.69
N ALA A 393 -0.88 -6.78 -7.16
CA ALA A 393 -0.84 -6.44 -8.58
C ALA A 393 0.51 -5.85 -8.95
N ASP A 394 0.88 -6.09 -10.21
CA ASP A 394 2.12 -5.63 -10.81
C ASP A 394 1.90 -4.29 -11.52
N SER A 395 2.99 -3.56 -11.77
CA SER A 395 2.96 -2.28 -12.47
C SER A 395 2.74 -2.38 -13.97
N GLU A 396 3.02 -3.53 -14.58
CA GLU A 396 3.05 -3.71 -16.04
C GLU A 396 1.95 -4.64 -16.57
N ASN A 397 1.47 -5.57 -15.73
CA ASN A 397 0.46 -6.53 -16.12
C ASN A 397 -0.91 -6.14 -15.53
N PRO A 398 -1.98 -6.07 -16.34
CA PRO A 398 -3.32 -5.79 -15.85
C PRO A 398 -3.96 -7.07 -15.28
N ARG A 399 -3.32 -7.71 -14.30
CA ARG A 399 -3.81 -8.92 -13.63
C ARG A 399 -3.69 -8.81 -12.12
N LEU A 400 -4.58 -9.50 -11.42
CA LEU A 400 -4.48 -9.71 -9.98
C LEU A 400 -3.87 -11.08 -9.70
N PHE A 401 -2.90 -11.10 -8.79
CA PHE A 401 -2.23 -12.32 -8.35
C PHE A 401 -2.61 -12.64 -6.91
N GLY A 402 -2.90 -13.91 -6.64
CA GLY A 402 -3.20 -14.45 -5.33
C GLY A 402 -2.07 -15.35 -4.83
N LEU A 403 -1.69 -15.15 -3.57
CA LEU A 403 -0.82 -16.05 -2.81
C LEU A 403 -1.62 -16.64 -1.65
N SER A 404 -1.54 -17.95 -1.49
CA SER A 404 -2.22 -18.68 -0.41
C SER A 404 -1.19 -19.26 0.55
N PHE A 405 -1.40 -19.01 1.84
CA PHE A 405 -0.56 -19.49 2.92
C PHE A 405 -1.27 -20.67 3.59
N GLY A 406 -0.73 -21.88 3.42
CA GLY A 406 -1.22 -23.06 4.12
C GLY A 406 -1.07 -22.93 5.64
N LYS A 407 -2.01 -23.50 6.39
CA LYS A 407 -2.01 -23.48 7.87
C LYS A 407 -1.08 -24.53 8.50
N ILE A 408 -0.02 -24.95 7.82
CA ILE A 408 0.86 -26.01 8.36
C ILE A 408 1.78 -25.37 9.40
N GLU A 409 1.62 -25.81 10.64
CA GLU A 409 2.42 -25.39 11.79
C GLU A 409 3.90 -25.59 11.52
N GLY A 410 4.68 -24.51 11.63
CA GLY A 410 6.13 -24.56 11.70
C GLY A 410 6.83 -24.89 10.38
N SER A 411 7.46 -23.87 9.80
CA SER A 411 8.53 -23.93 8.77
C SER A 411 8.10 -23.66 7.33
N PHE A 412 8.90 -22.79 6.70
CA PHE A 412 8.83 -22.25 5.33
C PHE A 412 8.83 -23.30 4.20
N ARG A 413 8.84 -24.61 4.49
CA ARG A 413 9.17 -25.60 3.46
C ARG A 413 8.06 -25.95 2.49
N ASN A 414 6.83 -25.49 2.71
CA ASN A 414 5.74 -25.69 1.75
C ASN A 414 4.96 -24.40 1.46
N PHE A 415 5.64 -23.33 1.04
CA PHE A 415 5.02 -22.38 0.09
C PHE A 415 4.87 -23.11 -1.26
N ALA A 416 3.97 -24.09 -1.32
CA ALA A 416 3.49 -24.56 -2.60
C ALA A 416 2.56 -23.46 -3.12
N THR A 417 3.10 -22.59 -3.96
CA THR A 417 2.60 -22.23 -5.29
C THR A 417 3.16 -20.86 -5.66
N ASN A 418 3.73 -20.77 -6.87
CA ASN A 418 3.94 -19.50 -7.55
C ASN A 418 2.67 -18.63 -7.47
N PRO A 419 2.79 -17.30 -7.55
CA PRO A 419 1.63 -16.43 -7.60
C PRO A 419 0.64 -16.90 -8.68
N LEU A 420 -0.62 -17.08 -8.31
CA LEU A 420 -1.68 -17.53 -9.22
C LEU A 420 -2.45 -16.32 -9.73
N VAL A 421 -2.77 -16.27 -11.02
CA VAL A 421 -3.69 -15.26 -11.56
C VAL A 421 -5.10 -15.54 -11.04
N ILE A 422 -5.72 -14.56 -10.39
CA ILE A 422 -7.07 -14.68 -9.79
C ILE A 422 -8.11 -13.78 -10.46
N ALA A 423 -7.70 -12.75 -11.20
CA ALA A 423 -8.58 -11.91 -12.00
C ALA A 423 -7.81 -11.27 -13.16
N ASP A 424 -8.50 -11.10 -14.28
CA ASP A 424 -8.01 -10.31 -15.41
C ASP A 424 -8.66 -8.93 -15.36
N THR A 425 -7.81 -7.91 -15.27
CA THR A 425 -8.20 -6.51 -15.18
C THR A 425 -7.88 -5.74 -16.46
N ALA A 426 -7.60 -6.42 -17.58
CA ALA A 426 -7.38 -5.79 -18.88
C ALA A 426 -8.49 -4.78 -19.23
N GLU A 427 -8.12 -3.71 -19.94
CA GLU A 427 -9.09 -2.70 -20.36
C GLU A 427 -10.19 -3.31 -21.22
N ALA A 428 -11.44 -3.04 -20.85
CA ALA A 428 -12.63 -3.45 -21.55
C ALA A 428 -13.53 -2.24 -21.79
N ALA A 429 -14.12 -2.17 -22.98
CA ALA A 429 -15.20 -1.24 -23.28
C ALA A 429 -16.54 -1.89 -22.90
N LEU A 430 -17.28 -1.26 -21.98
CA LEU A 430 -18.61 -1.66 -21.56
C LEU A 430 -19.63 -0.63 -22.07
N GLN A 431 -20.77 -1.11 -22.56
CA GLN A 431 -21.89 -0.23 -22.84
C GLN A 431 -22.62 0.10 -21.54
N GLY A 432 -22.76 1.39 -21.25
CA GLY A 432 -23.55 1.90 -20.13
C GLY A 432 -25.04 1.70 -20.35
N GLN A 433 -25.83 1.93 -19.30
CA GLN A 433 -27.29 1.83 -19.38
C GLN A 433 -27.92 2.83 -20.36
N SER A 434 -27.26 3.97 -20.59
CA SER A 434 -27.64 5.02 -21.55
C SER A 434 -27.19 4.76 -22.98
N GLY A 435 -26.42 3.69 -23.24
CA GLY A 435 -25.81 3.41 -24.54
C GLY A 435 -24.41 4.02 -24.75
N ASP A 436 -23.89 4.78 -23.78
CA ASP A 436 -22.54 5.34 -23.86
C ASP A 436 -21.46 4.27 -23.63
N GLU A 437 -20.32 4.37 -24.31
CA GLU A 437 -19.18 3.47 -24.09
C GLU A 437 -18.32 3.94 -22.90
N PHE A 438 -18.19 3.08 -21.89
CA PHE A 438 -17.33 3.28 -20.73
C PHE A 438 -16.11 2.38 -20.82
N ARG A 439 -14.91 2.96 -20.77
CA ARG A 439 -13.65 2.20 -20.65
C ARG A 439 -13.38 1.89 -19.18
N VAL A 440 -13.20 0.61 -18.87
CA VAL A 440 -13.05 0.10 -17.50
C VAL A 440 -11.90 -0.90 -17.46
N GLY A 441 -11.14 -0.90 -16.37
CA GLY A 441 -9.98 -1.79 -16.20
C GLY A 441 -8.66 -1.07 -16.44
N GLY A 442 -7.66 -1.82 -16.88
CA GLY A 442 -6.29 -1.39 -17.10
C GLY A 442 -5.37 -1.75 -15.92
N LEU A 443 -4.24 -1.07 -15.85
CA LEU A 443 -3.25 -1.32 -14.81
C LEU A 443 -3.79 -0.95 -13.43
N VAL A 444 -3.52 -1.81 -12.44
CA VAL A 444 -3.99 -1.61 -11.06
C VAL A 444 -3.09 -0.65 -10.32
N GLN A 445 -3.70 0.36 -9.69
CA GLN A 445 -3.03 1.37 -8.89
C GLN A 445 -3.11 1.07 -7.39
N SER A 446 -4.27 0.63 -6.90
CA SER A 446 -4.47 0.30 -5.49
C SER A 446 -5.51 -0.81 -5.32
N ILE A 447 -5.28 -1.67 -4.33
CA ILE A 447 -6.16 -2.77 -3.94
C ILE A 447 -6.44 -2.60 -2.46
N VAL A 448 -7.72 -2.58 -2.09
CA VAL A 448 -8.13 -2.48 -0.68
C VAL A 448 -9.15 -3.55 -0.39
N TRP A 449 -8.87 -4.35 0.62
CA TRP A 449 -9.79 -5.37 1.12
C TRP A 449 -10.65 -4.81 2.25
N SER A 450 -11.94 -5.09 2.23
CA SER A 450 -12.81 -4.87 3.38
C SER A 450 -12.37 -5.70 4.59
N ARG A 451 -12.53 -5.16 5.80
CA ARG A 451 -12.16 -5.88 7.03
C ARG A 451 -13.01 -7.13 7.28
N ASN A 452 -14.25 -7.14 6.81
CA ASN A 452 -15.14 -8.31 6.92
C ASN A 452 -14.70 -9.45 6.00
N GLY A 453 -13.94 -9.13 4.95
CA GLY A 453 -13.41 -10.10 4.00
C GLY A 453 -14.28 -10.31 2.76
N ASP A 454 -15.46 -9.72 2.71
CA ASP A 454 -16.49 -10.00 1.69
C ASP A 454 -16.37 -9.17 0.41
N ARG A 455 -15.64 -8.05 0.47
CA ARG A 455 -15.50 -7.10 -0.64
C ARG A 455 -14.04 -6.72 -0.87
N LEU A 456 -13.66 -6.57 -2.14
CA LEU A 456 -12.37 -6.07 -2.59
C LEU A 456 -12.60 -4.89 -3.54
N ALA A 457 -11.97 -3.76 -3.27
CA ALA A 457 -12.00 -2.60 -4.15
C ALA A 457 -10.67 -2.49 -4.90
N VAL A 458 -10.76 -2.31 -6.21
CA VAL A 458 -9.61 -2.19 -7.12
C VAL A 458 -9.71 -0.84 -7.83
N LEU A 459 -8.68 -0.02 -7.65
CA LEU A 459 -8.50 1.26 -8.30
C LEU A 459 -7.53 1.10 -9.47
N PHE A 460 -7.88 1.63 -10.64
CA PHE A 460 -7.04 1.58 -11.83
C PHE A 460 -6.26 2.86 -12.06
N LYS A 461 -5.12 2.74 -12.74
CA LYS A 461 -4.24 3.86 -13.09
C LYS A 461 -4.81 4.69 -14.23
N GLU A 462 -5.36 4.04 -15.25
CA GLU A 462 -5.79 4.72 -16.49
C GLU A 462 -7.27 5.09 -16.44
N THR A 463 -8.14 4.13 -16.10
CA THR A 463 -9.60 4.34 -16.12
C THR A 463 -10.14 5.14 -14.93
N LYS A 464 -11.35 5.68 -15.08
CA LYS A 464 -11.99 6.60 -14.12
C LYS A 464 -12.95 5.91 -13.13
N CYS A 465 -12.89 4.59 -13.02
CA CYS A 465 -13.81 3.80 -12.20
C CYS A 465 -13.06 2.95 -11.18
N VAL A 466 -13.75 2.59 -10.09
CA VAL A 466 -13.31 1.62 -9.10
C VAL A 466 -14.10 0.33 -9.32
N ALA A 467 -13.39 -0.79 -9.49
CA ALA A 467 -14.03 -2.10 -9.59
C ALA A 467 -14.22 -2.71 -8.19
N ILE A 468 -15.42 -3.20 -7.92
CA ILE A 468 -15.76 -3.89 -6.68
C ILE A 468 -15.99 -5.36 -6.98
N TYR A 469 -15.25 -6.22 -6.29
CA TYR A 469 -15.43 -7.67 -6.32
C TYR A 469 -16.03 -8.13 -4.99
N LYS A 470 -16.93 -9.10 -5.06
CA LYS A 470 -17.33 -9.93 -3.93
C LYS A 470 -16.31 -11.05 -3.79
N VAL A 471 -15.80 -11.26 -2.58
CA VAL A 471 -14.73 -12.23 -2.33
C VAL A 471 -15.26 -13.40 -1.53
N LYS A 472 -14.99 -14.61 -2.01
CA LYS A 472 -15.19 -15.85 -1.25
C LYS A 472 -13.82 -16.42 -0.93
N THR A 473 -13.51 -16.59 0.35
CA THR A 473 -12.21 -17.12 0.80
C THR A 473 -12.22 -18.63 1.04
N LYS A 474 -13.41 -19.23 1.20
CA LYS A 474 -13.59 -20.67 1.45
C LYS A 474 -14.53 -21.28 0.41
N PRO A 475 -14.25 -22.46 -0.16
CA PRO A 475 -13.07 -23.32 0.10
C PRO A 475 -11.78 -22.85 -0.61
N VAL A 476 -11.89 -21.98 -1.61
CA VAL A 476 -10.77 -21.39 -2.37
C VAL A 476 -11.03 -19.89 -2.54
N LEU A 477 -9.97 -19.10 -2.67
CA LEU A 477 -10.07 -17.68 -3.01
C LEU A 477 -10.69 -17.49 -4.41
N LEU A 478 -11.90 -16.94 -4.45
CA LEU A 478 -12.65 -16.60 -5.66
C LEU A 478 -13.10 -15.13 -5.61
N LEU A 479 -12.95 -14.44 -6.73
CA LEU A 479 -13.41 -13.07 -6.94
C LEU A 479 -14.60 -13.08 -7.90
N GLU A 480 -15.74 -12.54 -7.47
CA GLU A 480 -16.94 -12.38 -8.28
C GLU A 480 -17.13 -10.88 -8.60
N PRO A 481 -17.29 -10.48 -9.88
CA PRO A 481 -17.49 -9.08 -10.23
C PRO A 481 -18.84 -8.59 -9.70
N LEU A 482 -18.83 -7.58 -8.84
CA LEU A 482 -20.04 -7.04 -8.21
C LEU A 482 -20.56 -5.81 -8.94
N GLY A 483 -19.67 -4.88 -9.28
CA GLY A 483 -20.04 -3.65 -9.98
C GLY A 483 -18.95 -2.60 -9.97
N LEU A 484 -19.27 -1.48 -10.62
CA LEU A 484 -18.33 -0.40 -10.91
C LEU A 484 -18.81 0.90 -10.31
N ILE A 485 -17.91 1.61 -9.63
CA ILE A 485 -18.16 2.93 -9.06
C ILE A 485 -17.42 3.94 -9.93
N CYS A 486 -18.15 4.75 -10.67
CA CYS A 486 -17.62 5.83 -11.49
C CYS A 486 -18.08 7.18 -10.93
N GLY A 487 -17.27 8.23 -11.10
CA GLY A 487 -17.58 9.58 -10.65
C GLY A 487 -18.47 10.34 -11.64
N SER A 488 -19.09 11.42 -11.17
CA SER A 488 -19.76 12.41 -12.03
C SER A 488 -18.75 13.33 -12.72
N ASP A 489 -19.13 13.95 -13.85
CA ASP A 489 -18.42 15.09 -14.50
C ASP A 489 -16.89 15.00 -14.54
N ASP A 490 -16.35 14.13 -15.42
CA ASP A 490 -14.91 13.92 -15.64
C ASP A 490 -14.03 13.64 -14.40
N CYS A 491 -14.64 13.51 -13.22
CA CYS A 491 -13.95 13.20 -11.98
C CYS A 491 -13.42 11.77 -12.02
N TYR A 492 -12.24 11.59 -11.44
CA TYR A 492 -11.64 10.27 -11.30
C TYR A 492 -11.28 10.00 -9.83
N PRO A 493 -11.34 8.73 -9.41
CA PRO A 493 -10.97 8.33 -8.07
C PRO A 493 -9.45 8.42 -7.89
N VAL A 494 -9.02 9.04 -6.79
CA VAL A 494 -7.60 9.25 -6.45
C VAL A 494 -7.12 8.24 -5.42
N ALA A 495 -7.93 7.99 -4.40
CA ALA A 495 -7.62 7.06 -3.32
C ALA A 495 -8.90 6.38 -2.82
N VAL A 496 -8.76 5.15 -2.34
CA VAL A 496 -9.86 4.35 -1.80
C VAL A 496 -9.47 3.76 -0.46
N SER A 497 -10.43 3.64 0.46
CA SER A 497 -10.21 3.01 1.76
C SER A 497 -11.53 2.51 2.34
N PHE A 498 -11.53 1.29 2.89
CA PHE A 498 -12.67 0.78 3.64
C PHE A 498 -12.60 1.27 5.08
N GLN A 499 -13.75 1.67 5.62
CA GLN A 499 -13.86 1.88 7.05
C GLN A 499 -13.92 0.52 7.77
N PRO A 500 -13.03 0.29 8.75
CA PRO A 500 -12.98 -1.01 9.44
C PRO A 500 -14.10 -1.28 10.44
N SER A 501 -14.84 -0.26 10.91
CA SER A 501 -15.80 -0.37 12.02
C SER A 501 -17.26 -0.18 11.62
N PHE A 502 -17.60 -0.35 10.33
CA PHE A 502 -18.97 -0.21 9.86
C PHE A 502 -19.81 -1.45 10.22
N GLU A 503 -20.88 -1.28 11.00
CA GLU A 503 -21.68 -2.39 11.54
C GLU A 503 -22.59 -3.06 10.50
N ASN A 504 -23.12 -2.30 9.54
CA ASN A 504 -24.15 -2.79 8.62
C ASN A 504 -23.60 -3.50 7.36
N GLY A 505 -22.30 -3.81 7.34
CA GLY A 505 -21.62 -4.41 6.19
C GLY A 505 -20.23 -3.83 6.00
N SER A 506 -19.95 -3.29 4.82
CA SER A 506 -18.69 -2.58 4.52
C SER A 506 -18.96 -1.15 4.07
N LEU A 507 -18.18 -0.17 4.53
CA LEU A 507 -18.26 1.21 4.03
C LEU A 507 -17.02 1.54 3.21
N LEU A 508 -17.19 1.78 1.92
CA LEU A 508 -16.09 2.24 1.06
C LEU A 508 -16.06 3.76 1.05
N SER A 509 -14.87 4.34 1.22
CA SER A 509 -14.63 5.77 1.02
C SER A 509 -13.78 5.97 -0.22
N VAL A 510 -14.28 6.78 -1.15
CA VAL A 510 -13.60 7.14 -2.40
C VAL A 510 -13.27 8.62 -2.36
N ALA A 511 -11.98 8.95 -2.43
CA ALA A 511 -11.51 10.31 -2.60
C ALA A 511 -11.44 10.64 -4.09
N TRP A 512 -12.12 11.69 -4.53
CA TRP A 512 -12.17 12.13 -5.92
C TRP A 512 -11.14 13.22 -6.21
N SER A 513 -10.76 13.38 -7.48
CA SER A 513 -9.80 14.39 -7.94
C SER A 513 -10.18 15.83 -7.59
N VAL A 514 -11.47 16.13 -7.46
CA VAL A 514 -12.03 17.43 -7.05
C VAL A 514 -11.77 17.75 -5.57
N GLY A 515 -11.38 16.77 -4.76
CA GLY A 515 -11.14 16.94 -3.32
C GLY A 515 -12.37 16.69 -2.46
N LYS A 516 -13.38 16.03 -3.03
CA LYS A 516 -14.53 15.48 -2.31
C LYS A 516 -14.22 14.03 -1.92
N VAL A 517 -14.53 13.65 -0.68
CA VAL A 517 -14.55 12.24 -0.27
C VAL A 517 -16.00 11.80 -0.20
N GLN A 518 -16.33 10.74 -0.94
CA GLN A 518 -17.65 10.13 -0.94
C GLN A 518 -17.61 8.81 -0.16
N HIS A 519 -18.60 8.60 0.70
CA HIS A 519 -18.79 7.36 1.44
C HIS A 519 -19.93 6.55 0.79
N ILE A 520 -19.69 5.27 0.53
CA ILE A 520 -20.60 4.37 -0.18
C ILE A 520 -20.78 3.11 0.68
N PRO A 521 -21.91 2.99 1.41
CA PRO A 521 -22.19 1.82 2.21
C PRO A 521 -22.58 0.64 1.31
N MET A 522 -22.06 -0.53 1.66
CA MET A 522 -22.32 -1.80 1.02
C MET A 522 -22.90 -2.72 2.08
N PHE A 523 -24.21 -2.94 1.99
CA PHE A 523 -24.94 -3.71 2.98
C PHE A 523 -24.67 -5.19 2.80
N ALA A 524 -24.39 -5.88 3.92
CA ALA A 524 -24.32 -7.32 3.89
C ALA A 524 -25.71 -7.89 3.56
N SER A 525 -25.80 -8.77 2.56
CA SER A 525 -26.99 -9.58 2.34
C SER A 525 -27.29 -10.35 3.62
N LYS A 526 -28.50 -10.24 4.16
CA LYS A 526 -28.99 -11.12 5.22
C LYS A 526 -29.32 -12.48 4.62
N GLU A 527 -28.33 -13.19 4.10
CA GLU A 527 -28.45 -14.65 3.95
C GLU A 527 -28.39 -15.24 5.35
N LYS A 528 -29.56 -15.24 6.01
CA LYS A 528 -29.84 -16.06 7.17
C LYS A 528 -29.56 -17.50 6.75
N TYR A 529 -28.48 -18.07 7.26
CA TYR A 529 -28.40 -19.52 7.43
C TYR A 529 -29.58 -19.92 8.33
N TYR A 530 -30.66 -20.40 7.71
CA TYR A 530 -31.63 -21.27 8.37
C TYR A 530 -31.00 -22.66 8.44
N ASP A 531 -29.96 -22.83 9.25
CA ASP A 531 -29.72 -24.14 9.84
C ASP A 531 -30.61 -24.21 11.08
N GLY A 532 -31.61 -25.07 11.00
CA GLY A 532 -32.68 -25.18 11.98
C GLY A 532 -32.14 -25.40 13.38
N LEU A 533 -32.25 -24.38 14.21
CA LEU A 533 -32.44 -24.44 15.66
C LEU A 533 -32.96 -23.06 16.08
N SER A 534 -34.26 -22.99 16.29
CA SER A 534 -34.94 -21.83 16.86
C SER A 534 -34.41 -21.55 18.27
N ILE A 535 -33.77 -20.41 18.44
CA ILE A 535 -33.79 -19.70 19.73
C ILE A 535 -34.46 -18.36 19.43
N GLU A 536 -35.69 -18.23 19.91
CA GLU A 536 -36.40 -16.96 19.96
C GLU A 536 -35.53 -15.94 20.71
N SER A 537 -35.19 -14.84 20.04
CA SER A 537 -34.72 -13.63 20.71
C SER A 537 -35.93 -12.72 20.93
N PRO A 538 -36.08 -12.10 22.11
CA PRO A 538 -37.28 -11.35 22.44
C PRO A 538 -37.35 -10.04 21.63
N PRO A 539 -38.55 -9.48 21.43
CA PRO A 539 -38.76 -8.32 20.59
C PRO A 539 -38.18 -7.05 21.22
N PHE A 540 -37.64 -6.19 20.34
CA PHE A 540 -37.27 -4.81 20.60
C PHE A 540 -38.43 -4.03 21.25
N ASN A 541 -38.15 -3.36 22.38
CA ASN A 541 -39.00 -2.29 22.90
C ASN A 541 -38.34 -0.92 22.66
N LEU A 542 -39.03 -0.12 21.86
CA LEU A 542 -38.87 1.33 21.72
C LEU A 542 -39.31 2.02 23.01
N TYR A 543 -38.37 2.66 23.72
CA TYR A 543 -38.61 3.87 24.51
C TYR A 543 -37.30 4.67 24.42
N GLY A 544 -37.27 5.88 23.87
CA GLY A 544 -38.17 6.98 24.20
C GLY A 544 -37.44 7.85 25.21
N SER A 545 -36.79 8.90 24.68
CA SER A 545 -36.26 10.08 25.37
C SER A 545 -36.77 10.34 26.79
N SER A 546 -35.87 10.53 27.75
CA SER A 546 -36.10 11.52 28.80
C SER A 546 -34.79 12.19 29.23
N ILE A 547 -34.82 13.50 29.03
CA ILE A 547 -33.87 14.52 29.46
C ILE A 547 -33.81 14.49 31.00
N LEU A 548 -32.62 14.28 31.56
CA LEU A 548 -32.36 14.54 32.98
C LEU A 548 -31.90 15.99 33.13
N SER A 549 -32.82 16.86 33.55
CA SER A 549 -32.56 18.19 34.07
C SER A 549 -31.81 18.13 35.41
N PRO A 550 -30.88 19.07 35.71
CA PRO A 550 -30.13 19.08 36.95
C PRO A 550 -31.00 19.60 38.11
N LYS A 551 -31.06 18.86 39.22
CA LYS A 551 -31.67 19.34 40.47
C LYS A 551 -30.67 20.23 41.21
N LEU A 552 -31.08 21.48 41.42
CA LEU A 552 -30.50 22.46 42.33
C LEU A 552 -30.50 21.92 43.76
N TYR A 553 -29.36 22.06 44.45
CA TYR A 553 -29.25 21.93 45.90
C TYR A 553 -29.73 23.23 46.56
N SER A 554 -30.73 23.14 47.44
CA SER A 554 -31.07 24.18 48.41
C SER A 554 -30.84 23.65 49.83
N GLN A 555 -29.84 24.23 50.49
CA GLN A 555 -29.65 24.48 51.93
C GLN A 555 -30.15 23.45 52.97
N SER A 556 -29.17 22.95 53.75
CA SER A 556 -29.02 23.31 55.17
C SER A 556 -27.55 23.18 55.56
#